data_AF-A0A7C5D0C7-F1
#
_entry.id   AF-A0A7C5D0C7-F1
#
_cell.length_a   1.000
_cell.length_b   1.000
_cell.length_c   1.000
_cell.angle_alpha   90.00
_cell.angle_beta   90.00
_cell.angle_gamma   90.00
#
_symmetry.space_group_name_H-M   'P 1'
#
loop_
_entity.id
_entity.type
_entity.pdbx_description
1 polymer ?
#
loop_
_entity_poly.entity_id
_entity_poly.type
_entity_poly.pdbx_seq_one_letter_code
_entity_poly.pdbx_strand_id
1 'polypeptide(L)' 'MGDHLISDWQGAGLLFPSVATGIIRTIKQGVIAKKLGAMSQPDMQAIEDNLRNVLGLKRRS' A
#
# COMPACT_ATOMS: atom_id res chain seq x y z
N MET A 1 -6.76 8.48 6.22
CA MET A 1 -5.58 9.36 6.04
C MET A 1 -4.38 8.43 5.99
N GLY A 2 -3.60 8.47 4.90
CA GLY A 2 -2.57 7.47 4.60
C GLY A 2 -3.04 6.39 3.61
N ASP A 3 -4.33 6.38 3.29
CA ASP A 3 -4.94 5.43 2.36
C ASP A 3 -4.62 5.82 0.90
N HIS A 4 -4.59 4.84 0.01
CA HIS A 4 -4.37 5.05 -1.42
C HIS A 4 -5.34 4.21 -2.24
N LEU A 5 -6.06 4.85 -3.17
CA LEU A 5 -6.89 4.14 -4.14
C LEU A 5 -5.98 3.50 -5.19
N ILE A 6 -5.99 2.17 -5.27
CA ILE A 6 -5.09 1.42 -6.16
C ILE A 6 -5.58 1.60 -7.60
N SER A 7 -4.76 2.23 -8.43
CA SER A 7 -5.11 2.54 -9.82
C SER A 7 -4.99 1.28 -10.69
N ASP A 8 -3.88 0.55 -10.58
CA ASP A 8 -3.64 -0.71 -11.33
C ASP A 8 -3.98 -1.94 -10.46
N TRP A 9 -5.21 -2.02 -9.97
CA TRP A 9 -5.65 -3.12 -9.10
C TRP A 9 -5.63 -4.48 -9.82
N GLN A 10 -5.85 -4.49 -11.14
CA GLN A 10 -5.79 -5.70 -11.98
C GLN A 10 -4.35 -6.21 -12.10
N GLY A 11 -3.39 -5.35 -12.46
CA GLY A 11 -1.97 -5.70 -12.51
C GLY A 11 -1.40 -6.12 -11.16
N ALA A 12 -1.97 -5.56 -10.08
CA ALA A 12 -1.72 -5.95 -8.70
C ALA A 12 -2.22 -7.36 -8.29
N GLY A 13 -3.05 -8.01 -9.12
CA GLY A 13 -3.63 -9.33 -8.82
C GLY A 13 -4.87 -9.27 -7.90
N LEU A 14 -5.51 -8.11 -7.79
CA LEU A 14 -6.76 -7.96 -7.03
C LEU A 14 -7.96 -8.27 -7.93
N LEU A 15 -9.01 -8.83 -7.33
CA LEU A 15 -10.23 -9.20 -8.08
C LEU A 15 -11.13 -8.00 -8.37
N PHE A 16 -11.04 -6.94 -7.55
CA PHE A 16 -11.90 -5.75 -7.63
C PHE A 16 -11.10 -4.48 -7.34
N PRO A 17 -11.60 -3.30 -7.77
CA PRO A 17 -11.09 -2.03 -7.31
C PRO A 17 -10.97 -1.99 -5.79
N SER A 18 -9.82 -1.54 -5.29
CA SER A 18 -9.46 -1.68 -3.88
C SER A 18 -8.66 -0.48 -3.39
N VAL A 19 -8.60 -0.33 -2.07
CA VAL A 19 -7.86 0.73 -1.37
C VAL A 19 -6.79 0.09 -0.49
N ALA A 20 -5.55 0.56 -0.61
CA ALA A 20 -4.51 0.27 0.37
C ALA A 20 -4.75 1.15 1.61
N THR A 21 -5.11 0.54 2.74
CA THR A 21 -5.38 1.28 3.98
C THR A 21 -4.10 1.59 4.74
N GLY A 22 -4.00 2.77 5.36
CA GLY A 22 -2.86 3.22 6.15
C GLY A 22 -2.65 2.52 7.51
N ILE A 23 -3.00 1.23 7.62
CA ILE A 23 -2.86 0.42 8.83
C ILE A 23 -1.53 -0.35 8.77
N ILE A 24 -0.59 0.01 9.65
CA ILE A 24 0.71 -0.66 9.77
C ILE A 24 0.74 -1.53 11.03
N ARG A 25 1.12 -2.80 10.87
CA ARG A 25 1.21 -3.78 11.97
C ARG A 25 2.31 -4.79 11.73
N THR A 26 2.99 -5.20 12.81
CA THR A 26 3.85 -6.38 12.80
C THR A 26 2.99 -7.64 12.77
N ILE A 27 3.35 -8.61 11.90
CA ILE A 27 2.64 -9.89 11.77
C ILE A 27 3.63 -11.06 11.81
N LYS A 28 3.17 -12.25 12.26
CA LYS A 28 3.95 -13.49 12.14
C LYS A 28 3.95 -13.96 10.70
N GLN A 29 5.08 -14.39 10.15
CA GLN A 29 5.17 -14.82 8.75
C GLN A 29 4.19 -15.95 8.39
N GLY A 30 3.91 -16.87 9.32
CA GLY A 30 2.96 -17.97 9.11
C GLY A 30 1.51 -17.55 8.87
N VAL A 31 1.16 -16.27 9.02
CA VAL A 31 -0.19 -15.77 8.67
C VAL A 31 -0.32 -15.38 7.19
N ILE A 32 0.78 -15.34 6.42
CA ILE A 32 0.75 -15.07 4.99
C ILE A 32 0.48 -16.39 4.24
N ALA A 33 -0.73 -16.54 3.68
CA ALA A 33 -1.10 -17.76 2.98
C ALA A 33 -0.43 -17.91 1.60
N LYS A 34 -0.40 -16.83 0.80
CA LYS A 34 0.22 -16.80 -0.53
C LYS A 34 0.40 -15.37 -1.05
N LYS A 35 1.21 -15.20 -2.09
CA LYS A 35 1.32 -13.97 -2.89
C LYS A 35 0.16 -13.88 -3.89
N LEU A 36 -0.49 -12.71 -3.99
CA LEU A 36 -1.54 -12.44 -4.99
C LEU A 36 -0.99 -11.80 -6.27
N GLY A 37 -0.03 -10.89 -6.12
CA GLY A 37 0.57 -10.16 -7.23
C GLY A 37 1.65 -9.19 -6.72
N ALA A 38 1.89 -8.12 -7.46
CA ALA A 38 2.79 -7.04 -7.06
C ALA A 38 2.17 -5.71 -7.44
N MET A 39 2.20 -4.73 -6.53
CA MET A 39 1.74 -3.38 -6.84
C MET A 39 2.59 -2.76 -7.95
N SER A 40 1.94 -1.94 -8.78
CA SER A 40 2.62 -1.10 -9.77
C SER A 40 3.56 -0.11 -9.06
N GLN A 41 4.63 0.32 -9.77
CA GLN A 41 5.55 1.32 -9.22
C GLN A 41 4.85 2.65 -8.89
N PRO A 42 3.95 3.19 -9.73
CA PRO A 42 3.19 4.40 -9.39
C PRO A 42 2.34 4.25 -8.13
N ASP A 43 1.62 3.14 -7.97
CA ASP A 43 0.79 2.92 -6.79
C ASP A 43 1.65 2.77 -5.53
N MET A 44 2.78 2.06 -5.60
CA MET A 44 3.70 1.96 -4.45
C MET A 44 4.31 3.29 -4.05
N GLN A 45 4.65 4.16 -5.01
CA GLN A 45 5.18 5.49 -4.70
C GLN A 45 4.13 6.34 -3.97
N ALA A 46 2.89 6.32 -4.44
CA ALA A 46 1.80 7.04 -3.79
C ALA A 46 1.49 6.52 -2.38
N ILE A 47 1.53 5.18 -2.19
CA ILE A 47 1.42 4.56 -0.86
C ILE A 47 2.56 5.04 0.05
N GLU A 48 3.81 5.04 -0.43
CA GLU A 48 4.96 5.49 0.36
C GLU A 48 4.81 6.97 0.76
N ASP A 49 4.43 7.84 -0.16
CA ASP A 49 4.25 9.27 0.12
C ASP A 49 3.12 9.51 1.13
N ASN A 50 2.01 8.79 0.99
CA ASN A 50 0.89 8.84 1.93
C ASN A 50 1.31 8.36 3.33
N LEU A 51 2.09 7.29 3.41
CA LEU A 51 2.65 6.79 4.67
C LEU A 51 3.63 7.79 5.29
N ARG A 52 4.54 8.37 4.51
CA ARG A 52 5.46 9.42 4.98
C ARG A 52 4.70 10.62 5.54
N ASN A 53 3.58 11.00 4.92
CA ASN A 53 2.74 12.09 5.41
C ASN A 53 2.15 11.77 6.79
N VAL A 54 1.50 10.62 6.94
CA VAL A 54 0.82 10.28 8.21
C VAL A 54 1.76 9.89 9.33
N LEU A 55 2.97 9.45 9.00
CA LEU A 55 4.03 9.16 9.97
C LEU A 55 4.90 10.40 10.29
N GLY A 56 4.64 11.55 9.67
CA GLY A 56 5.42 12.78 9.91
C GLY A 56 6.85 12.72 9.37
N LEU A 57 7.12 11.85 8.39
CA LEU A 57 8.43 11.61 7.77
C LEU A 57 8.66 12.43 6.49
N LYS A 58 7.74 13.35 6.15
CA LYS A 58 7.98 14.31 5.07
C LYS A 58 9.12 15.23 5.47
N ARG A 59 10.12 15.38 4.60
CA ARG A 59 11.17 16.38 4.78
C ARG A 59 10.50 17.75 4.88
N ARG A 60 10.72 18.46 5.99
CA ARG A 60 10.38 19.88 6.09
C ARG A 60 11.28 20.62 5.10
N SER A 61 10.67 21.28 4.12
CA SER A 61 11.31 22.28 3.26
C SER A 61 11.60 23.54 4.06
#